data_AF-A0A2P4PDR5-F1
#
_entry.id   AF-A0A2P4PDR5-F1
#
_cell.length_a   1.000
_cell.length_b   1.000
_cell.length_c   1.000
_cell.angle_alpha   90.00
_cell.angle_beta   90.00
_cell.angle_gamma   90.00
#
_symmetry.space_group_name_H-M   'P 1'
#
loop_
_entity.id
_entity.type
_entity.pdbx_description
1 polymer ?
#
loop_
_entity_poly.entity_id
_entity_poly.type
_entity_poly.pdbx_seq_one_letter_code
_entity_poly.pdbx_strand_id
1 'polypeptide(L)'
;MVRSLLISSQKLVKPISRHTVFPANNLKRQNPIINSTRLKIFYSTTAINTTTKKSQPLPRPLPEIKNNTTQYVIFGIIGVSFWVGAIIASFNYQRLNSSTVQGSLFNLKYHPKALELLGKNINFTSGLPWIKGSINHL
;
A
#
# COMPACT_ATOMS: atom_id res chain seq x y z
N MET A 1 56.80 9.15 27.18
CA MET A 1 55.89 9.45 28.32
C MET A 1 54.46 9.29 27.81
N VAL A 2 53.91 8.08 27.67
CA VAL A 2 53.20 7.28 28.70
C VAL A 2 52.11 8.07 29.43
N ARG A 3 50.86 7.82 29.05
CA ARG A 3 49.72 7.67 29.98
C ARG A 3 48.62 6.82 29.33
N SER A 4 48.74 5.52 29.59
CA SER A 4 47.66 4.53 29.58
C SER A 4 46.77 4.70 30.84
N LEU A 5 45.67 3.91 30.88
CA LEU A 5 44.67 3.70 31.95
C LEU A 5 43.39 4.53 31.69
N LEU A 6 42.18 3.98 31.58
CA LEU A 6 41.62 2.81 32.28
C LEU A 6 40.59 2.04 31.42
N ILE A 7 40.72 0.72 31.54
CA ILE A 7 39.69 -0.31 31.35
C ILE A 7 38.83 -0.36 32.62
N SER A 8 37.53 -0.72 32.49
CA SER A 8 36.60 -1.31 33.50
C SER A 8 35.22 -0.63 33.36
N SER A 9 34.07 -1.30 33.26
CA SER A 9 33.65 -2.51 33.95
C SER A 9 32.59 -3.28 33.17
N GLN A 10 32.73 -4.60 33.30
CA GLN A 10 31.78 -5.67 33.01
C GLN A 10 30.41 -5.52 33.69
N LYS A 11 29.41 -6.11 33.02
CA LYS A 11 28.23 -6.86 33.53
C LYS A 11 27.18 -6.14 34.38
N LEU A 12 25.93 -6.17 33.87
CA LEU A 12 24.83 -6.80 34.62
C LEU A 12 23.61 -7.10 33.72
N VAL A 13 23.59 -8.34 33.21
CA VAL A 13 22.34 -9.00 32.78
C VAL A 13 21.64 -9.48 34.05
N LYS A 14 20.39 -9.05 34.27
CA LYS A 14 19.47 -9.71 35.21
C LYS A 14 18.36 -10.40 34.41
N PRO A 15 18.20 -11.73 34.48
CA PRO A 15 17.00 -12.38 34.01
C PRO A 15 15.89 -12.16 35.03
N ILE A 16 14.78 -11.52 34.60
CA ILE A 16 13.57 -11.43 35.43
C ILE A 16 12.80 -12.73 35.28
N SER A 17 12.83 -13.51 36.35
CA SER A 17 12.10 -14.76 36.53
C SER A 17 10.58 -14.56 36.44
N ARG A 18 9.92 -15.46 35.72
CA ARG A 18 8.46 -15.65 35.72
C ARG A 18 7.97 -15.95 37.13
N HIS A 19 6.83 -15.36 37.50
CA HIS A 19 5.88 -16.01 38.39
C HIS A 19 4.45 -15.87 37.85
N THR A 20 3.80 -17.03 37.84
CA THR A 20 2.37 -17.36 37.69
C THR A 20 1.45 -16.34 38.38
N VAL A 21 0.21 -16.09 37.94
CA VAL A 21 -0.97 -16.92 38.21
C VAL A 21 -2.08 -16.54 37.21
N PHE A 22 -2.56 -17.49 36.40
CA PHE A 22 -3.85 -17.35 35.71
C PHE A 22 -4.95 -17.82 36.67
N PRO A 23 -5.92 -16.98 37.06
CA PRO A 23 -7.06 -17.45 37.83
C PRO A 23 -8.00 -18.23 36.90
N ALA A 24 -8.09 -19.54 37.11
CA ALA A 24 -9.11 -20.38 36.52
C ALA A 24 -10.46 -20.06 37.18
N ASN A 25 -11.11 -19.01 36.68
CA ASN A 25 -12.44 -18.64 37.13
C ASN A 25 -13.43 -19.67 36.57
N ASN A 26 -14.05 -20.40 37.49
CA ASN A 26 -15.11 -21.37 37.29
C ASN A 26 -16.06 -20.99 36.14
N LEU A 27 -16.08 -21.83 35.10
CA LEU A 27 -17.14 -21.87 34.11
C LEU A 27 -18.43 -22.30 34.79
N LYS A 28 -19.14 -21.35 35.41
CA LYS A 28 -20.56 -21.50 35.70
C LYS A 28 -21.25 -21.51 34.35
N ARG A 29 -21.41 -22.72 33.80
CA ARG A 29 -22.18 -23.02 32.60
C ARG A 29 -23.60 -22.51 32.82
N GLN A 30 -23.87 -21.27 32.39
CA GLN A 30 -25.22 -20.77 32.30
C GLN A 30 -25.83 -21.47 31.09
N ASN A 31 -26.73 -22.41 31.33
CA ASN A 31 -27.53 -23.01 30.29
C ASN A 31 -28.31 -21.87 29.62
N PRO A 32 -28.25 -21.72 28.29
CA PRO A 32 -29.08 -20.76 27.61
C PRO A 32 -30.52 -21.15 27.90
N ILE A 33 -31.29 -20.22 28.45
CA ILE A 33 -32.75 -20.28 28.38
C ILE A 33 -33.03 -20.21 26.87
N ILE A 34 -33.24 -21.38 26.28
CA ILE A 34 -33.69 -21.49 24.90
C ILE A 34 -35.09 -20.91 24.91
N ASN A 35 -35.18 -19.60 24.63
CA ASN A 35 -36.43 -18.99 24.25
C ASN A 35 -36.86 -19.73 22.99
N SER A 36 -37.81 -20.65 23.19
CA SER A 36 -38.62 -21.32 22.18
C SER A 36 -39.34 -20.24 21.39
N THR A 37 -38.59 -19.58 20.51
CA THR A 37 -39.12 -18.72 19.48
C THR A 37 -39.86 -19.68 18.57
N ARG A 38 -41.19 -19.66 18.67
CA ARG A 38 -42.12 -20.53 17.94
C ARG A 38 -41.52 -20.95 16.60
N LEU A 39 -41.18 -22.23 16.48
CA LEU A 39 -41.09 -22.86 15.17
C LEU A 39 -42.46 -22.62 14.51
N LYS A 40 -42.52 -21.67 13.58
CA LYS A 40 -43.66 -21.56 12.68
C LYS A 40 -43.61 -22.84 11.86
N ILE A 41 -44.40 -23.82 12.29
CA ILE A 41 -44.69 -25.00 11.49
C ILE A 41 -45.31 -24.46 10.22
N PHE A 42 -44.52 -24.45 9.15
CA PHE A 42 -45.03 -24.21 7.82
C PHE A 42 -45.93 -25.42 7.51
N TYR A 43 -47.24 -25.22 7.54
CA TYR A 43 -48.17 -26.17 6.97
C TYR A 43 -47.80 -26.29 5.49
N SER A 44 -47.26 -27.43 5.08
CA SER A 44 -47.16 -27.78 3.67
C SER A 44 -48.59 -27.85 3.15
N THR A 45 -49.00 -26.84 2.38
CA THR A 45 -50.20 -26.94 1.55
C THR A 45 -49.91 -27.89 0.40
N THR A 46 -49.86 -29.18 0.74
CA THR A 46 -49.88 -30.28 -0.21
C THR A 46 -51.34 -30.50 -0.61
N ALA A 47 -51.94 -29.56 -1.32
CA ALA A 47 -53.23 -29.75 -1.98
C ALA A 47 -53.50 -28.59 -2.95
N ILE A 48 -52.83 -28.58 -4.10
CA ILE A 48 -53.39 -27.95 -5.29
C ILE A 48 -53.57 -29.07 -6.32
N ASN A 49 -54.64 -29.83 -6.13
CA ASN A 49 -55.20 -30.70 -7.16
C ASN A 49 -56.02 -29.80 -8.09
N THR A 50 -55.36 -28.94 -8.85
CA THR A 50 -55.99 -28.36 -10.04
C THR A 50 -55.27 -28.93 -11.24
N THR A 51 -56.07 -29.53 -12.12
CA THR A 51 -55.74 -29.90 -13.49
C THR A 51 -55.44 -28.65 -14.33
N THR A 52 -54.48 -27.84 -13.88
CA THR A 52 -53.89 -26.76 -14.66
C THR A 52 -52.63 -27.33 -15.28
N LYS A 53 -52.70 -27.53 -16.61
CA LYS A 53 -51.58 -27.89 -17.47
C LYS A 53 -50.36 -27.06 -17.04
N LYS A 54 -49.38 -27.69 -16.38
CA LYS A 54 -48.09 -27.10 -16.02
C LYS A 54 -47.51 -26.51 -17.31
N SER A 55 -47.62 -25.19 -17.48
CA SER A 55 -47.00 -24.48 -18.59
C SER A 55 -45.52 -24.81 -18.52
N GLN A 56 -45.00 -25.43 -19.58
CA GLN A 56 -43.57 -25.74 -19.63
C GLN A 56 -42.81 -24.43 -19.40
N PRO A 57 -41.84 -24.38 -18.49
CA PRO A 57 -40.95 -23.23 -18.39
C PRO A 57 -40.40 -22.97 -19.79
N LEU A 58 -40.69 -21.80 -20.35
CA LEU A 58 -40.10 -21.41 -21.63
C LEU A 58 -38.58 -21.58 -21.49
N PRO A 59 -37.89 -22.20 -22.46
CA PRO A 59 -36.45 -22.33 -22.41
C PRO A 59 -35.87 -20.92 -22.36
N ARG A 60 -35.42 -20.50 -21.17
CA ARG A 60 -34.72 -19.24 -20.99
C ARG A 60 -33.33 -19.43 -21.59
N PRO A 61 -32.94 -18.68 -22.64
CA PRO A 61 -31.56 -18.73 -23.10
C PRO A 61 -30.66 -18.30 -21.95
N LEU A 62 -29.52 -18.98 -21.80
CA LEU A 62 -28.51 -18.56 -20.83
C LEU A 62 -28.10 -17.11 -21.14
N PRO A 63 -27.82 -16.29 -20.12
CA PRO A 63 -27.31 -14.94 -20.35
C PRO A 63 -25.99 -15.02 -21.12
N GLU A 64 -25.88 -14.23 -22.19
CA GLU A 64 -24.66 -14.14 -22.97
C GLU A 64 -23.58 -13.39 -22.17
N ILE A 65 -22.47 -14.08 -21.90
CA ILE A 65 -21.34 -13.50 -21.18
C ILE A 65 -20.47 -12.75 -22.19
N LYS A 66 -20.51 -11.41 -22.16
CA LYS A 66 -19.61 -10.60 -22.99
C LYS A 66 -18.16 -10.80 -22.57
N ASN A 67 -17.29 -11.07 -23.53
CA ASN A 67 -15.84 -11.09 -23.30
C ASN A 67 -15.30 -9.66 -23.28
N ASN A 68 -15.04 -9.11 -22.10
CA ASN A 68 -14.47 -7.77 -21.91
C ASN A 68 -12.96 -7.79 -21.57
N THR A 69 -12.27 -8.91 -21.85
CA THR A 69 -10.82 -9.05 -21.61
C THR A 69 -10.01 -7.94 -22.27
N THR A 70 -10.31 -7.58 -23.52
CA THR A 70 -9.63 -6.49 -24.24
C THR A 70 -9.70 -5.16 -23.49
N GLN A 71 -10.85 -4.84 -22.90
CA GLN A 71 -11.02 -3.58 -22.15
C GLN A 71 -10.15 -3.59 -20.89
N TYR A 72 -10.13 -4.69 -20.15
CA TYR A 72 -9.27 -4.81 -18.97
C TYR A 72 -7.78 -4.75 -19.31
N VAL A 73 -7.36 -5.35 -20.43
CA VAL A 73 -5.98 -5.26 -20.89
C VAL A 73 -5.61 -3.80 -21.23
N ILE A 74 -6.49 -3.08 -21.92
CA ILE A 74 -6.28 -1.66 -22.24
C ILE A 74 -6.15 -0.83 -20.95
N PHE A 75 -7.07 -0.99 -20.00
CA PHE A 75 -6.99 -0.31 -18.72
C PHE A 75 -5.73 -0.69 -17.93
N GLY A 76 -5.33 -1.96 -17.97
CA GLY A 76 -4.08 -2.44 -17.38
C GLY A 76 -2.86 -1.74 -17.98
N ILE A 77 -2.77 -1.65 -19.31
CA ILE A 77 -1.66 -0.98 -20.00
C ILE A 77 -1.62 0.50 -19.64
N ILE A 78 -2.77 1.18 -19.64
CA ILE A 78 -2.85 2.60 -19.28
C ILE A 78 -2.40 2.82 -17.83
N GLY A 79 -2.92 2.00 -16.90
CA GLY A 79 -2.57 2.09 -15.49
C GLY A 79 -1.08 1.85 -15.24
N VAL A 80 -0.51 0.81 -15.85
CA VAL A 80 0.92 0.50 -15.74
C VAL A 80 1.78 1.61 -16.37
N SER A 81 1.40 2.11 -17.54
CA SER A 81 2.14 3.19 -18.22
C SER A 81 2.15 4.47 -17.39
N PHE A 82 1.01 4.84 -16.82
CA PHE A 82 0.92 5.98 -15.93
C PHE A 82 1.77 5.78 -14.68
N TRP A 83 1.70 4.61 -14.06
CA TRP A 83 2.46 4.28 -12.86
C TRP A 83 3.97 4.33 -13.09
N VAL A 84 4.45 3.74 -14.19
CA VAL A 84 5.86 3.80 -14.58
C VAL A 84 6.28 5.24 -14.86
N GLY A 85 5.47 6.01 -15.58
CA GLY A 85 5.73 7.43 -15.83
C GLY A 85 5.86 8.24 -14.53
N ALA A 86 4.98 8.00 -13.56
CA ALA A 86 5.01 8.67 -12.26
C ALA A 86 6.27 8.33 -11.46
N ILE A 87 6.70 7.06 -11.49
CA ILE A 87 7.94 6.62 -10.82
C ILE A 87 9.16 7.30 -11.45
N ILE A 88 9.22 7.30 -12.77
CA ILE A 88 10.30 7.92 -13.53
C ILE A 88 10.40 9.42 -13.21
N ALA A 89 9.26 10.13 -13.20
CA ALA A 89 9.21 11.54 -12.85
C ALA A 89 9.66 11.77 -11.39
N SER A 90 9.24 10.92 -10.46
CA SER A 90 9.60 11.00 -9.04
C SER A 90 11.10 10.83 -8.83
N PHE A 91 11.73 9.86 -9.49
CA PHE A 91 13.18 9.66 -9.40
C PHE A 91 13.96 10.81 -10.03
N ASN A 92 13.48 11.36 -11.16
CA ASN A 92 14.11 12.54 -11.75
C ASN A 92 14.03 13.74 -10.77
N TYR A 93 12.90 13.92 -10.09
CA TYR A 93 12.77 14.95 -9.05
C TYR A 93 13.73 14.73 -7.88
N GLN A 94 13.88 13.50 -7.38
CA GLN A 94 14.85 13.20 -6.33
C GLN A 94 16.29 13.51 -6.78
N ARG A 95 16.64 13.16 -8.03
CA ARG A 95 17.96 13.44 -8.60
C ARG A 95 18.24 14.93 -8.74
N LEU A 96 17.25 15.74 -9.13
CA LEU A 96 17.33 17.21 -9.19
C LEU A 96 17.63 17.84 -7.82
N ASN A 97 17.10 17.24 -6.75
CA ASN A 97 17.29 17.72 -5.39
C ASN A 97 18.53 17.14 -4.70
N SER A 98 19.40 16.43 -5.45
CA SER A 98 20.65 15.91 -4.90
C SER A 98 21.64 17.03 -4.58
N SER A 99 22.45 16.83 -3.52
CA SER A 99 23.44 17.81 -3.05
C SER A 99 24.51 18.15 -4.10
N THR A 100 24.90 17.20 -4.94
CA THR A 100 25.87 17.43 -6.02
C THR A 100 25.33 18.42 -7.07
N VAL A 101 24.07 18.25 -7.48
CA VAL A 101 23.42 19.14 -8.46
C VAL A 101 23.21 20.52 -7.86
N GLN A 102 22.67 20.57 -6.64
CA GLN A 102 22.42 21.83 -5.94
C GLN A 102 23.72 22.59 -5.63
N GLY A 103 24.78 21.92 -5.21
CA GLY A 103 26.09 22.53 -4.96
C GLY A 103 26.73 23.07 -6.24
N SER A 104 26.61 22.35 -7.36
CA SER A 104 27.11 22.81 -8.65
C SER A 104 26.35 24.06 -9.14
N LEU A 105 25.01 24.05 -9.03
CA LEU A 105 24.18 25.20 -9.40
C LEU A 105 24.42 26.39 -8.45
N PHE A 106 24.63 26.14 -7.16
CA PHE A 106 24.98 27.16 -6.18
C PHE A 106 26.28 27.85 -6.59
N ASN A 107 27.35 27.09 -6.84
CA ASN A 107 28.63 27.65 -7.27
C ASN A 107 28.48 28.48 -8.55
N LEU A 108 27.70 28.00 -9.52
CA LEU A 108 27.43 28.73 -10.74
C LEU A 108 26.68 30.04 -10.47
N LYS A 109 25.69 30.02 -9.57
CA LYS A 109 24.86 31.19 -9.21
C LYS A 109 25.67 32.32 -8.58
N TYR A 110 26.75 32.02 -7.85
CA TYR A 110 27.56 33.03 -7.16
C TYR A 110 28.90 33.33 -7.82
N HIS A 111 29.25 32.65 -8.91
CA HIS A 111 30.52 32.88 -9.60
C HIS A 111 30.48 34.22 -10.37
N PRO A 112 31.47 35.13 -10.19
CA PRO A 112 31.44 36.48 -10.75
C PRO A 112 31.35 36.48 -12.29
N LYS A 113 32.13 35.62 -12.94
CA LYS A 113 32.11 35.46 -14.41
C LYS A 113 30.80 34.88 -14.93
N ALA A 114 30.13 34.03 -14.13
CA ALA A 114 28.87 33.43 -14.54
C ALA A 114 27.72 34.45 -14.45
N LEU A 115 27.75 35.30 -13.42
CA LEU A 115 26.81 36.41 -13.27
C LEU A 115 26.95 37.46 -14.37
N GLU A 116 28.16 37.75 -14.82
CA GLU A 116 28.43 38.67 -15.93
C GLU A 116 27.82 38.14 -17.26
N LEU A 117 27.93 36.84 -17.50
CA LEU A 117 27.50 36.21 -18.76
C LEU A 117 26.02 35.79 -18.77
N LEU A 118 25.49 35.25 -17.67
CA LEU A 118 24.13 34.71 -17.56
C LEU A 118 23.16 35.63 -16.81
N GLY A 119 23.67 36.65 -16.11
CA GLY A 119 22.87 37.56 -15.29
C GLY A 119 22.55 37.04 -13.89
N LYS A 120 21.68 37.77 -13.19
CA LYS A 120 21.52 37.70 -11.73
C LYS A 120 20.60 36.57 -11.22
N ASN A 121 19.94 35.83 -12.10
CA ASN A 121 18.97 34.78 -11.77
C ASN A 121 19.26 33.47 -12.50
N ILE A 122 20.43 32.91 -12.24
CA ILE A 122 20.84 31.63 -12.82
C ILE A 122 19.98 30.52 -12.21
N ASN A 123 19.14 29.89 -13.03
CA ASN A 123 18.27 28.80 -12.63
C ASN A 123 18.03 27.86 -13.83
N PHE A 124 17.42 26.71 -13.58
CA PHE A 124 17.03 25.84 -14.69
C PHE A 124 15.97 26.50 -15.57
N THR A 125 16.10 26.33 -16.88
CA THR A 125 15.16 26.90 -17.85
C THR A 125 13.79 26.21 -17.84
N SER A 126 13.72 24.95 -17.42
CA SER A 126 12.52 24.12 -17.42
C SER A 126 12.10 23.78 -15.99
N GLY A 127 10.80 23.71 -15.71
CA GLY A 127 10.29 23.34 -14.38
C GLY A 127 10.67 21.92 -13.94
N LEU A 128 10.82 20.99 -14.89
CA LEU A 128 11.29 19.62 -14.66
C LEU A 128 12.44 19.28 -15.62
N PRO A 129 13.66 19.73 -15.32
CA PRO A 129 14.83 19.40 -16.13
C PRO A 129 15.10 17.89 -16.04
N TRP A 130 15.36 17.26 -17.16
CA TRP A 130 15.68 15.83 -17.17
C TRP A 130 17.17 15.58 -16.89
N ILE A 131 17.49 14.97 -15.75
CA ILE A 131 18.88 14.70 -15.36
C ILE A 131 19.28 13.26 -15.73
N LYS A 132 20.24 13.16 -16.65
CA LYS A 132 20.91 11.90 -17.01
C LYS A 132 22.21 11.75 -16.18
N GLY A 133 22.58 10.52 -15.85
CA GLY A 133 23.78 10.20 -15.06
C GLY A 133 23.50 9.29 -13.86
N SER A 134 24.53 8.76 -13.20
CA SER A 134 24.39 8.03 -11.93
C SER A 134 24.78 8.95 -10.77
N ILE A 135 24.00 8.93 -9.69
CA ILE A 135 24.40 9.60 -8.44
C ILE A 135 25.20 8.59 -7.63
N ASN A 136 26.46 8.91 -7.34
CA ASN A 136 27.27 8.11 -6.42
C ASN A 136 26.99 8.62 -5.01
N HIS A 137 26.28 7.81 -4.22
CA HIS A 137 26.13 8.01 -2.78
C HIS A 137 27.23 7.18 -2.10
N LEU A 138 28.43 7.75 -1.96
CA LEU A 138 29.46 7.17 -1.08
C LEU A 138 29.05 7.33 0.39
#